data_AF-A0A1A8U760-F1
#
_entry.id   AF-A0A1A8U760-F1
#
_cell.length_a   1.000
_cell.length_b   1.000
_cell.length_c   1.000
_cell.angle_alpha   90.00
_cell.angle_beta   90.00
_cell.angle_gamma   90.00
#
_symmetry.space_group_name_H-M   'P 1'
#
loop_
_entity.id
_entity.type
_entity.pdbx_description
1 polymer ?
#
loop_
_entity_poly.entity_id
_entity_poly.type
_entity_poly.pdbx_seq_one_letter_code
_entity_poly.pdbx_strand_id
1 'polypeptide(L)' 'RPNMSSTYEDFVLHVTPEKFHIEACDAEDGSVSVLVIDRVSAEMTLAGRRDLPGSAETRPICGIMGTIRLLAGL' A
#
# COMPACT_ATOMS: atom_id res chain seq x y z
N ARG A 1 -28.50 -3.15 -11.35
CA ARG A 1 -27.83 -4.08 -10.41
C ARG A 1 -26.98 -3.22 -9.50
N PRO A 2 -27.07 -3.35 -8.17
CA PRO A 2 -26.50 -2.35 -7.26
C PRO A 2 -24.98 -2.31 -7.42
N ASN A 3 -24.44 -1.10 -7.38
CA ASN A 3 -23.01 -0.78 -7.38
C ASN A 3 -22.31 -1.56 -6.25
N MET A 4 -21.57 -2.62 -6.59
CA MET A 4 -20.54 -3.13 -5.67
C MET A 4 -19.38 -2.15 -5.75
N SER A 5 -19.22 -1.33 -4.71
CA SER A 5 -17.91 -0.78 -4.40
C SER A 5 -16.96 -1.97 -4.29
N SER A 6 -15.95 -2.07 -5.16
CA SER A 6 -14.91 -3.08 -5.02
C SER A 6 -14.09 -2.73 -3.77
N THR A 7 -14.57 -3.18 -2.63
CA THR A 7 -13.80 -3.12 -1.40
C THR A 7 -12.74 -4.19 -1.53
N TYR A 8 -11.49 -3.77 -1.63
CA TYR A 8 -10.35 -4.67 -1.50
C TYR A 8 -10.38 -5.25 -0.08
N GLU A 9 -10.33 -6.57 0.04
CA GLU A 9 -10.36 -7.30 1.30
C GLU A 9 -8.96 -7.84 1.65
N ASP A 10 -8.15 -8.13 0.63
CA ASP A 10 -6.79 -8.62 0.79
C ASP A 10 -5.76 -7.53 0.46
N PHE A 11 -5.07 -7.07 1.51
CA PHE A 11 -3.96 -6.14 1.38
C PHE A 11 -2.64 -6.78 1.83
N VAL A 12 -1.58 -6.40 1.15
CA VAL A 12 -0.23 -6.85 1.44
C VAL A 12 0.67 -5.65 1.64
N LEU A 13 1.28 -5.56 2.82
CA LEU A 13 2.28 -4.56 3.16
C LEU A 13 3.67 -5.10 2.84
N HIS A 14 4.38 -4.41 1.95
CA HIS A 14 5.77 -4.64 1.61
C HIS A 14 6.63 -3.56 2.28
N VAL A 15 7.53 -3.97 3.17
CA VAL A 15 8.36 -3.07 3.97
C VAL A 15 9.78 -3.04 3.41
N THR A 16 10.29 -1.83 3.15
CA THR A 16 11.72 -1.60 2.90
C THR A 16 12.28 -0.59 3.91
N PRO A 17 13.62 -0.45 3.98
CA PRO A 17 14.26 0.57 4.81
C PRO A 17 13.83 1.99 4.43
N GLU A 18 13.50 2.23 3.16
CA GLU A 18 13.20 3.56 2.63
C GLU A 18 11.70 3.83 2.51
N LYS A 19 10.87 2.82 2.21
CA LYS A 19 9.47 3.01 1.85
C LYS A 19 8.59 1.86 2.35
N PHE A 20 7.32 2.17 2.60
CA PHE A 20 6.27 1.17 2.75
C PHE A 20 5.46 1.10 1.45
N HIS A 21 5.15 -0.09 0.98
CA HIS A 21 4.33 -0.27 -0.21
C HIS A 21 3.13 -1.14 0.16
N ILE A 22 1.93 -0.71 -0.15
CA ILE A 22 0.70 -1.43 0.17
C ILE A 22 0.03 -1.81 -1.14
N GLU A 23 -0.03 -3.12 -1.38
CA GLU A 23 -0.64 -3.74 -2.54
C GLU A 23 -2.06 -4.19 -2.19
N ALA A 24 -3.02 -3.94 -3.07
CA ALA A 24 -4.36 -4.51 -2.98
C ALA A 24 -4.46 -5.69 -3.95
N CYS A 25 -4.69 -6.90 -3.42
CA CYS A 25 -4.55 -8.15 -4.18
C CYS A 25 -5.78 -8.55 -5.01
N ASP A 26 -6.92 -7.86 -4.84
CA ASP A 26 -8.22 -8.27 -5.42
C ASP A 26 -8.55 -7.65 -6.79
N ALA A 27 -7.61 -6.98 -7.44
CA ALA A 27 -7.87 -6.37 -8.75
C ALA A 27 -7.79 -7.42 -9.88
N GLU A 28 -8.95 -7.90 -10.35
CA GLU A 28 -9.05 -8.82 -11.50
C GLU A 28 -8.51 -8.23 -12.83
N ASP A 29 -8.40 -6.90 -12.94
CA ASP A 29 -8.04 -6.21 -14.18
C ASP A 29 -6.53 -5.87 -14.33
N GLY A 30 -5.65 -6.49 -13.54
CA GLY A 30 -4.19 -6.38 -13.74
C GLY A 30 -3.58 -4.99 -13.47
N SER A 31 -4.40 -4.00 -13.10
CA SER A 31 -3.98 -2.68 -12.63
C SER A 31 -3.89 -2.67 -11.11
N VAL A 32 -2.86 -3.33 -10.59
CA VAL A 32 -2.56 -3.31 -9.16
C VAL A 32 -1.81 -2.02 -8.85
N SER A 33 -2.59 -0.98 -8.50
CA SER A 33 -2.05 0.24 -7.92
C SER A 33 -1.52 -0.05 -6.53
N VAL A 34 -0.27 0.34 -6.29
CA VAL A 34 0.42 0.15 -5.01
C VAL A 34 0.57 1.51 -4.34
N LEU A 35 0.08 1.63 -3.11
CA LEU A 35 0.25 2.84 -2.30
C LEU A 35 1.65 2.83 -1.68
N VAL A 36 2.48 3.80 -2.04
CA VAL A 36 3.85 3.94 -1.57
C VAL A 36 3.93 5.10 -0.57
N ILE A 37 4.49 4.82 0.59
CA ILE A 37 4.72 5.79 1.67
C ILE A 37 6.22 5.92 1.88
N ASP A 38 6.77 7.10 1.64
CA ASP A 38 8.18 7.41 1.90
C ASP A 38 8.41 7.59 3.40
N ARG A 39 9.42 6.90 3.95
CA ARG A 39 9.68 6.93 5.40
C ARG A 39 10.37 8.22 5.86
N VAL A 40 11.03 8.93 4.96
CA VAL A 40 11.77 10.17 5.28
C VAL A 40 10.85 11.38 5.12
N SER A 41 10.11 11.47 4.01
CA SER A 41 9.25 12.62 3.73
C SER A 41 7.80 12.46 4.23
N ALA A 42 7.37 11.23 4.56
CA ALA A 42 5.97 10.89 4.81
C ALA A 42 5.03 11.30 3.65
N GLU A 43 5.56 11.35 2.43
CA GLU A 43 4.77 11.51 1.22
C GLU A 43 4.14 10.19 0.80
N MET A 44 2.93 10.28 0.25
CA MET A 44 2.14 9.14 -0.21
C MET A 44 1.92 9.28 -1.71
N THR A 45 2.30 8.24 -2.46
CA THR A 45 2.20 8.21 -3.92
C THR A 45 1.60 6.89 -4.38
N LEU A 46 0.95 6.91 -5.55
CA LEU A 46 0.44 5.69 -6.19
C LEU A 46 1.45 5.26 -7.26
N ALA A 47 1.96 4.04 -7.13
CA ALA A 47 2.90 3.43 -8.06
C ALA A 47 2.31 2.16 -8.68
N GLY A 48 2.99 1.59 -9.68
CA GLY A 48 2.62 0.30 -10.23
C GLY A 48 3.27 -0.84 -9.44
N ARG A 49 2.67 -2.02 -9.46
CA ARG A 49 3.27 -3.24 -8.88
C ARG A 49 4.69 -3.54 -9.39
N ARG A 50 5.06 -3.09 -10.59
CA ARG A 50 6.42 -3.24 -11.14
C ARG A 50 7.50 -2.50 -10.34
N ASP A 51 7.10 -1.52 -9.54
CA ASP A 51 8.01 -0.70 -8.75
C ASP A 51 8.29 -1.31 -7.36
N LEU A 52 7.73 -2.48 -7.05
CA LEU A 52 7.99 -3.21 -5.81
C LEU A 52 9.38 -3.86 -5.84
N PRO A 53 10.26 -3.54 -4.87
CA PRO A 53 11.56 -4.20 -4.77
C PRO A 53 11.40 -5.63 -4.26
N GLY A 54 12.03 -6.59 -4.95
CA GLY A 54 11.98 -8.02 -4.60
C GLY A 54 12.63 -8.39 -3.26
N SER A 55 13.30 -7.45 -2.59
CA SER A 55 13.88 -7.60 -1.25
C SER A 55 12.96 -7.14 -0.12
N ALA A 56 11.75 -6.64 -0.43
CA ALA A 56 10.84 -6.15 0.59
C ALA A 56 10.30 -7.29 1.47
N GLU A 57 10.19 -7.04 2.78
CA GLU A 57 9.48 -7.94 3.67
C GLU A 57 7.97 -7.84 3.44
N THR A 58 7.34 -8.95 3.12
CA THR A 58 5.91 -9.02 2.82
C THR A 58 5.11 -9.46 4.04
N ARG A 59 4.07 -8.69 4.41
CA ARG A 59 3.15 -9.01 5.52
C ARG A 59 1.70 -8.76 5.12
N PRO A 60 0.78 -9.74 5.25
CA PRO A 60 -0.63 -9.52 4.99
C PRO A 60 -1.25 -8.63 6.05
N ILE A 61 -2.16 -7.73 5.65
CA ILE A 61 -2.92 -6.85 6.53
C ILE A 61 -4.41 -6.86 6.13
N CYS A 62 -5.30 -6.67 7.09
CA CYS A 62 -6.75 -6.67 6.84
C CYS A 62 -7.26 -5.34 6.25
N GLY A 63 -6.42 -4.30 6.17
CA GLY A 63 -6.80 -3.00 5.62
C GLY A 63 -6.06 -1.82 6.24
N ILE A 64 -6.37 -0.63 5.72
CA ILE A 64 -5.83 0.65 6.18
C ILE A 64 -6.94 1.41 6.89
N MET A 65 -6.76 1.68 8.18
CA MET A 65 -7.73 2.47 8.95
C MET A 65 -7.63 3.98 8.64
N GLY A 66 -6.42 4.46 8.36
CA GLY A 66 -6.13 5.87 8.09
C GLY A 66 -4.67 6.20 8.36
N THR A 67 -4.35 7.49 8.34
CA THR A 67 -2.99 7.98 8.59
C THR A 67 -3.02 9.02 9.69
N ILE A 68 -2.03 9.00 10.58
CA ILE A 68 -1.86 9.98 11.65
C ILE A 68 -0.45 10.57 11.55
N ARG A 69 -0.36 11.89 11.52
CA ARG A 69 0.92 12.61 11.55
C ARG A 69 1.22 12.98 13.00
N LEU A 70 2.24 12.36 13.57
CA LEU A 70 2.70 12.64 14.93
C LEU A 70 3.79 13.71 14.90
N LEU A 71 3.72 14.69 15.81
CA LEU A 71 4.64 15.84 15.85
C LEU A 71 6.09 15.48 16.25
N ALA A 72 6.33 14.27 16.75
CA ALA A 72 7.63 13.82 17.28
C ALA A 72 8.28 12.70 16.45
N GLY A 73 7.80 12.45 15.23
CA GLY A 73 8.29 11.37 14.38
C GLY A 73 8.94 11.91 13.10
N LEU A 74 10.15 12.46 13.23
CA LEU A 74 11.15 12.48 12.17
C LEU A 74 12.52 12.13 12.77
#